data_AF-C9KPS9-F1
#
_entry.id   AF-C9KPS9-F1
#
_cell.length_a   1.000
_cell.length_b   1.000
_cell.length_c   1.000
_cell.angle_alpha   90.00
_cell.angle_beta   90.00
_cell.angle_gamma   90.00
#
_symmetry.space_group_name_H-M   'P 1'
#
loop_
_entity.id
_entity.type
_entity.pdbx_description
1 polymer ?
#
loop_
_entity_poly.entity_id
_entity_poly.type
_entity_poly.pdbx_seq_one_letter_code
_entity_poly.pdbx_strand_id
1 'polypeptide(L)'
;MLKNHSEEVRQRILETAKDLFLSDGYKKTTIAKIVSVSGVSSGSIYHWYKNKQEIFEEIVQELMQEAQRLIERDMAGRPPACRYAALLEMELQAIEHNPIIREIFCVALGSGEMFLPLVRRHTEYVARLFGDRLTVEECRARILFIHAAMNGYLFAFQQEREAQRTALRQFFLSTSLMILGLSKAEQRACVREIEAAREKWQAKGRQLLAQLTFLAEDADDEKGPDEP
;
A
#
# COMPACT_ATOMS: atom_id res chain seq x y z
N MET A 1 -13.31 11.73 28.46
CA MET A 1 -13.20 10.31 28.84
C MET A 1 -13.74 9.36 27.75
N LEU A 2 -14.95 9.53 27.20
CA LEU A 2 -15.52 8.59 26.20
C LEU A 2 -14.85 8.56 24.80
N LYS A 3 -14.26 9.67 24.33
CA LYS A 3 -13.61 9.71 23.00
C LYS A 3 -12.35 8.84 22.90
N ASN A 4 -11.58 8.69 23.99
CA ASN A 4 -10.34 7.92 23.97
C ASN A 4 -10.61 6.42 23.88
N HIS A 5 -11.60 5.91 24.61
CA HIS A 5 -11.93 4.48 24.59
C HIS A 5 -12.46 4.01 23.23
N SER A 6 -13.30 4.82 22.58
CA SER A 6 -13.81 4.50 21.23
C SER A 6 -12.67 4.37 20.22
N GLU A 7 -11.72 5.31 20.27
CA GLU A 7 -10.55 5.33 19.37
C GLU A 7 -9.58 4.18 19.67
N GLU A 8 -9.36 3.84 20.94
CA GLU A 8 -8.58 2.66 21.35
C GLU A 8 -9.18 1.35 20.79
N VAL A 9 -10.52 1.22 20.80
CA VAL A 9 -11.21 0.08 20.21
C VAL A 9 -11.02 0.03 18.70
N ARG A 10 -11.17 1.17 18.01
CA ARG A 10 -10.90 1.28 16.56
C ARG A 10 -9.49 0.84 16.23
N GLN A 11 -8.51 1.39 16.96
CA GLN A 11 -7.09 1.09 16.74
C GLN A 11 -6.79 -0.40 16.95
N ARG A 12 -7.36 -1.02 17.99
CA ARG A 12 -7.19 -2.46 18.24
C ARG A 12 -7.77 -3.33 17.12
N ILE A 13 -8.93 -2.95 16.57
CA ILE A 13 -9.51 -3.63 15.41
C ILE A 13 -8.55 -3.55 14.21
N LEU A 14 -8.02 -2.35 13.92
CA LEU A 14 -7.11 -2.14 12.80
C LEU A 14 -5.81 -2.91 12.95
N GLU A 15 -5.19 -2.88 14.13
CA GLU A 15 -3.95 -3.62 14.42
C GLU A 15 -4.15 -5.12 14.28
N THR A 16 -5.19 -5.67 14.92
CA THR A 16 -5.51 -7.09 14.80
C THR A 16 -5.80 -7.50 13.36
N ALA A 17 -6.54 -6.67 12.61
CA ALA A 17 -6.84 -6.95 11.22
C ALA A 17 -5.60 -6.85 10.33
N LYS A 18 -4.69 -5.91 10.57
CA LYS A 18 -3.38 -5.81 9.90
C LYS A 18 -2.60 -7.10 10.08
N ASP A 19 -2.46 -7.57 11.32
CA ASP A 19 -1.72 -8.78 11.64
C ASP A 19 -2.34 -10.01 10.97
N LEU A 20 -3.66 -10.16 11.03
CA LEU A 20 -4.36 -11.27 10.38
C LEU A 20 -4.25 -11.21 8.85
N PHE A 21 -4.35 -10.03 8.24
CA PHE A 21 -4.13 -9.87 6.80
C PHE A 21 -2.70 -10.20 6.39
N LEU A 22 -1.71 -9.82 7.22
CA LEU A 22 -0.29 -10.06 6.99
C LEU A 22 0.18 -11.47 7.36
N SER A 23 -0.60 -12.25 8.09
CA SER A 23 -0.24 -13.63 8.48
C SER A 23 -1.07 -14.69 7.74
N ASP A 24 -2.39 -14.52 7.70
CA ASP A 24 -3.31 -15.49 7.06
C ASP A 24 -3.63 -15.15 5.60
N GLY A 25 -3.34 -13.92 5.19
CA GLY A 25 -3.81 -13.35 3.93
C GLY A 25 -5.23 -12.77 4.04
N TYR A 26 -5.52 -11.82 3.15
CA TYR A 26 -6.81 -11.12 3.14
C TYR A 26 -8.00 -12.07 2.95
N LYS A 27 -7.90 -13.06 2.05
CA LYS A 27 -9.01 -13.95 1.72
C LYS A 27 -9.46 -14.82 2.90
N LYS A 28 -8.51 -15.34 3.68
CA LYS A 28 -8.78 -16.26 4.80
C LYS A 28 -9.22 -15.54 6.08
N THR A 29 -8.89 -14.27 6.22
CA THR A 29 -9.30 -13.47 7.39
C THR A 29 -10.80 -13.17 7.35
N THR A 30 -11.48 -13.27 8.50
CA THR A 30 -12.92 -12.96 8.65
C THR A 30 -13.16 -11.97 9.79
N ILE A 31 -14.29 -11.25 9.77
CA ILE A 31 -14.70 -10.38 10.88
C ILE A 31 -14.78 -11.16 12.20
N ALA A 32 -15.30 -12.39 12.17
CA ALA A 32 -15.37 -13.24 13.35
C ALA A 32 -13.98 -13.56 13.92
N LYS A 33 -12.98 -13.83 13.06
CA LYS A 33 -11.59 -14.04 13.49
C LYS A 33 -11.00 -12.76 14.09
N ILE A 34 -11.23 -11.59 13.48
CA ILE A 34 -10.78 -10.30 14.00
C ILE A 34 -11.39 -10.03 15.38
N VAL A 35 -12.69 -10.26 15.57
CA VAL A 35 -13.38 -10.15 16.88
C VAL A 35 -12.75 -11.09 17.91
N SER A 36 -12.56 -12.36 17.54
CA SER A 36 -12.02 -13.38 18.43
C SER A 36 -10.59 -13.06 18.90
N VAL A 37 -9.75 -12.49 18.02
CA VAL A 37 -8.34 -12.21 18.34
C VAL A 37 -8.17 -10.87 19.03
N SER A 38 -8.93 -9.84 18.63
CA SER A 38 -8.83 -8.49 19.20
C SER A 38 -9.46 -8.36 20.58
N GLY A 39 -10.32 -9.31 20.97
CA GLY A 39 -11.09 -9.26 22.22
C GLY A 39 -12.17 -8.18 22.25
N VAL A 40 -12.42 -7.48 21.14
CA VAL A 40 -13.52 -6.51 21.04
C VAL A 40 -14.85 -7.24 20.90
N SER A 41 -15.95 -6.61 21.32
CA SER A 41 -17.27 -7.22 21.12
C SER A 41 -17.69 -7.18 19.65
N SER A 42 -18.53 -8.14 19.23
CA SER A 42 -19.15 -8.10 17.90
C SER A 42 -19.92 -6.79 17.65
N GLY A 43 -20.60 -6.25 18.68
CA GLY A 43 -21.29 -4.96 18.56
C GLY A 43 -20.33 -3.79 18.31
N SER A 44 -19.17 -3.81 18.97
CA SER A 44 -18.13 -2.78 18.84
C SER A 44 -17.49 -2.77 17.47
N ILE A 45 -17.22 -3.94 16.85
CA ILE A 45 -16.65 -3.96 15.50
C ILE A 45 -17.65 -3.43 14.46
N TYR A 46 -18.93 -3.81 14.56
CA TYR A 46 -19.97 -3.35 13.63
C TYR A 46 -20.38 -1.90 13.82
N HIS A 47 -20.04 -1.30 14.97
CA HIS A 47 -20.15 0.15 15.16
C HIS A 47 -19.19 0.91 14.23
N TRP A 48 -17.98 0.37 14.03
CA TRP A 48 -16.93 1.00 13.22
C TRP A 48 -16.95 0.56 11.76
N TYR A 49 -17.14 -0.73 11.50
CA TYR A 49 -16.99 -1.31 10.17
C TYR A 49 -18.13 -2.29 9.86
N LYS A 50 -18.77 -2.10 8.72
CA LYS A 50 -19.85 -2.98 8.24
C LYS A 50 -19.32 -4.30 7.73
N ASN A 51 -18.09 -4.31 7.22
CA ASN A 51 -17.48 -5.48 6.59
C ASN A 51 -15.94 -5.41 6.66
N LYS A 52 -15.29 -6.49 6.20
CA LYS A 52 -13.83 -6.62 6.19
C LYS A 52 -13.16 -5.64 5.22
N GLN A 53 -13.88 -5.25 4.17
CA GLN A 53 -13.41 -4.32 3.13
C GLN A 53 -13.20 -2.93 3.70
N GLU A 54 -14.14 -2.42 4.51
CA GLU A 54 -14.00 -1.10 5.15
C GLU A 54 -12.76 -1.05 6.08
N ILE A 55 -12.52 -2.12 6.85
CA ILE A 55 -11.30 -2.25 7.68
C ILE A 55 -10.05 -2.21 6.78
N PHE A 56 -10.06 -2.98 5.70
CA PHE A 56 -8.95 -3.04 4.77
C PHE A 56 -8.67 -1.71 4.07
N GLU A 57 -9.71 -1.02 3.60
CA GLU A 57 -9.60 0.28 2.95
C GLU A 57 -8.92 1.31 3.87
N GLU A 58 -9.26 1.29 5.15
CA GLU A 58 -8.67 2.17 6.15
C GLU A 58 -7.19 1.84 6.41
N ILE A 59 -6.85 0.55 6.52
CA ILE A 59 -5.46 0.08 6.65
C ILE A 59 -4.63 0.53 5.45
N VAL A 60 -5.12 0.29 4.23
CA VAL A 60 -4.43 0.70 2.99
C VAL A 60 -4.29 2.22 2.92
N GLN A 61 -5.30 2.96 3.37
CA GLN A 61 -5.24 4.41 3.42
C GLN A 61 -4.13 4.90 4.35
N GLU A 62 -4.03 4.36 5.57
CA GLU A 62 -2.95 4.72 6.51
C GLU A 62 -1.57 4.42 5.91
N LEU A 63 -1.45 3.26 5.27
CA LEU A 63 -0.24 2.83 4.57
C LEU A 63 0.19 3.77 3.46
N MET A 64 -0.73 4.11 2.55
CA MET A 64 -0.46 5.02 1.45
C MET A 64 -0.11 6.42 1.95
N GLN A 65 -0.75 6.88 3.03
CA GLN A 65 -0.44 8.18 3.62
C GLN A 65 0.95 8.22 4.25
N GLU A 66 1.37 7.16 4.93
CA GLU A 66 2.73 7.08 5.48
C GLU A 66 3.77 6.95 4.37
N ALA A 67 3.50 6.13 3.36
CA ALA A 67 4.31 6.06 2.15
C ALA A 67 4.53 7.44 1.52
N GLN A 68 3.45 8.21 1.31
CA GLN A 68 3.52 9.56 0.76
C GLN A 68 4.30 10.51 1.67
N ARG A 69 4.11 10.45 2.99
CA ARG A 69 4.88 11.25 3.97
C ARG A 69 6.38 10.96 3.88
N LEU A 70 6.76 9.69 3.78
CA LEU A 70 8.15 9.27 3.61
C LEU A 70 8.75 9.81 2.30
N ILE A 71 8.01 9.72 1.19
CA ILE A 71 8.44 10.28 -0.09
C ILE A 71 8.64 11.80 0.03
N GLU A 72 7.64 12.54 0.52
CA GLU A 72 7.72 14.01 0.59
C GLU A 72 8.85 14.49 1.49
N ARG A 73 9.13 13.77 2.60
CA ARG A 73 10.27 14.07 3.47
C ARG A 73 11.60 13.82 2.77
N ASP A 74 11.78 12.65 2.18
CA ASP A 74 13.09 12.18 1.70
C ASP A 74 13.43 12.67 0.28
N MET A 75 12.43 13.15 -0.45
CA MET A 75 12.52 13.74 -1.78
C MET A 75 12.09 15.22 -1.76
N ALA A 76 12.20 15.87 -0.60
CA ALA A 76 11.95 17.31 -0.47
C ALA A 76 12.81 18.09 -1.48
N GLY A 77 12.17 19.03 -2.20
CA GLY A 77 12.81 19.82 -3.25
C GLY A 77 13.07 19.07 -4.57
N ARG A 78 12.77 17.77 -4.67
CA ARG A 78 12.85 17.04 -5.95
C ARG A 78 11.64 17.32 -6.84
N PRO A 79 11.76 17.18 -8.17
CA PRO A 79 10.64 17.35 -9.08
C PRO A 79 9.47 16.41 -8.75
N PRO A 80 8.20 16.85 -8.95
CA PRO A 80 7.02 16.01 -8.70
C PRO A 80 7.06 14.65 -9.42
N ALA A 81 7.60 14.62 -10.65
CA ALA A 81 7.82 13.39 -11.41
C ALA A 81 8.69 12.36 -10.67
N CYS A 82 9.74 12.81 -9.98
CA CYS A 82 10.66 11.90 -9.31
C CYS A 82 10.07 11.43 -7.96
N ARG A 83 9.31 12.30 -7.27
CA ARG A 83 8.51 11.91 -6.10
C ARG A 83 7.48 10.84 -6.44
N TYR A 84 6.78 11.00 -7.57
CA TYR A 84 5.83 10.01 -8.04
C TYR A 84 6.50 8.69 -8.42
N ALA A 85 7.62 8.75 -9.15
CA ALA A 85 8.40 7.57 -9.50
C ALA A 85 8.91 6.81 -8.25
N ALA A 86 9.28 7.52 -7.18
CA ALA A 86 9.67 6.91 -5.91
C ALA A 86 8.51 6.17 -5.22
N LEU A 87 7.29 6.72 -5.27
CA LEU A 87 6.10 6.04 -4.76
C LEU A 87 5.88 4.72 -5.52
N LEU A 88 5.87 4.77 -6.86
CA LEU A 88 5.69 3.58 -7.69
C LEU A 88 6.79 2.55 -7.45
N GLU A 89 8.06 2.96 -7.32
CA GLU A 89 9.15 2.05 -7.00
C GLU A 89 8.91 1.35 -5.66
N MET A 90 8.46 2.08 -4.63
CA MET A 90 8.19 1.50 -3.34
C MET A 90 7.04 0.49 -3.37
N GLU A 91 5.97 0.77 -4.14
CA GLU A 91 4.87 -0.18 -4.39
C GLU A 91 5.37 -1.45 -5.08
N LEU A 92 6.18 -1.31 -6.14
CA LEU A 92 6.77 -2.44 -6.87
C LEU A 92 7.66 -3.27 -5.94
N GLN A 93 8.54 -2.63 -5.17
CA GLN A 93 9.40 -3.35 -4.21
C GLN A 93 8.58 -4.14 -3.19
N ALA A 94 7.48 -3.58 -2.69
CA ALA A 94 6.58 -4.26 -1.76
C ALA A 94 5.91 -5.49 -2.40
N ILE A 95 5.39 -5.34 -3.63
CA ILE A 95 4.77 -6.41 -4.41
C ILE A 95 5.74 -7.57 -4.68
N GLU A 96 6.99 -7.25 -4.99
CA GLU A 96 7.97 -8.25 -5.40
C GLU A 96 8.47 -9.08 -4.21
N HIS A 97 8.69 -8.42 -3.07
CA HIS A 97 9.38 -9.03 -1.92
C HIS A 97 8.43 -9.56 -0.85
N ASN A 98 7.15 -9.18 -0.87
CA ASN A 98 6.18 -9.66 0.11
C ASN A 98 4.99 -10.34 -0.61
N PRO A 99 4.87 -11.68 -0.54
CA PRO A 99 3.81 -12.43 -1.23
C PRO A 99 2.41 -12.07 -0.74
N ILE A 100 2.28 -11.61 0.51
CA ILE A 100 0.99 -11.27 1.12
C ILE A 100 0.55 -9.89 0.65
N ILE A 101 1.48 -8.92 0.60
CA ILE A 101 1.21 -7.64 -0.07
C ILE A 101 0.86 -7.84 -1.54
N ARG A 102 1.55 -8.76 -2.24
CA ARG A 102 1.21 -9.11 -3.61
C ARG A 102 -0.22 -9.67 -3.74
N GLU A 103 -0.63 -10.58 -2.85
CA GLU A 103 -2.01 -11.08 -2.82
C GLU A 103 -3.01 -9.94 -2.62
N ILE A 104 -2.71 -9.04 -1.68
CA ILE A 104 -3.52 -7.85 -1.39
C ILE A 104 -3.70 -6.99 -2.66
N PHE A 105 -2.62 -6.69 -3.37
CA PHE A 105 -2.69 -5.94 -4.63
C PHE A 105 -3.52 -6.68 -5.69
N CYS A 106 -3.35 -8.00 -5.84
CA CYS A 106 -4.17 -8.79 -6.77
C CYS A 106 -5.67 -8.74 -6.44
N VAL A 107 -6.03 -8.78 -5.16
CA VAL A 107 -7.43 -8.69 -4.72
C VAL A 107 -7.96 -7.27 -4.93
N ALA A 108 -7.21 -6.25 -4.53
CA ALA A 108 -7.63 -4.85 -4.63
C ALA A 108 -7.81 -4.40 -6.08
N LEU A 109 -6.91 -4.79 -6.99
CA LEU A 109 -7.01 -4.46 -8.42
C LEU A 109 -8.04 -5.32 -9.16
N GLY A 110 -8.37 -6.51 -8.64
CA GLY A 110 -9.38 -7.40 -9.21
C GLY A 110 -10.81 -7.17 -8.71
N SER A 111 -11.01 -6.33 -7.69
CA SER A 111 -12.31 -6.04 -7.08
C SER A 111 -12.72 -4.59 -7.33
N GLY A 112 -13.82 -4.36 -8.06
CA GLY A 112 -14.31 -3.01 -8.35
C GLY A 112 -14.56 -2.17 -7.08
N GLU A 113 -15.04 -2.79 -6.01
CA GLU A 113 -15.32 -2.12 -4.73
C GLU A 113 -14.03 -1.62 -4.05
N MET A 114 -12.94 -2.39 -4.11
CA MET A 114 -11.65 -2.04 -3.50
C MET A 114 -10.78 -1.17 -4.42
N PHE A 115 -10.96 -1.33 -5.73
CA PHE A 115 -10.18 -0.64 -6.75
C PHE A 115 -10.47 0.86 -6.79
N LEU A 116 -11.74 1.26 -6.70
CA LEU A 116 -12.12 2.68 -6.81
C LEU A 116 -11.60 3.56 -5.66
N PRO A 117 -11.64 3.12 -4.38
CA PRO A 117 -10.96 3.80 -3.29
C PRO A 117 -9.46 3.96 -3.53
N LEU A 118 -8.78 2.90 -3.98
CA LEU A 118 -7.35 2.95 -4.30
C LEU A 118 -7.04 4.00 -5.38
N VAL A 119 -7.80 4.00 -6.47
CA VAL A 119 -7.70 5.00 -7.55
C VAL A 119 -7.93 6.40 -7.01
N ARG A 120 -8.95 6.60 -6.17
CA ARG A 120 -9.25 7.91 -5.57
C ARG A 120 -8.07 8.44 -4.77
N ARG A 121 -7.48 7.64 -3.88
CA ARG A 121 -6.34 8.03 -3.04
C ARG A 121 -5.10 8.34 -3.86
N HIS A 122 -4.82 7.51 -4.85
CA HIS A 122 -3.69 7.74 -5.75
C HIS A 122 -3.91 9.01 -6.59
N THR A 123 -5.14 9.27 -7.04
CA THR A 123 -5.55 10.51 -7.72
C THR A 123 -5.32 11.74 -6.84
N GLU A 124 -5.71 11.69 -5.57
CA GLU A 124 -5.52 12.80 -4.62
C GLU A 124 -4.02 13.15 -4.50
N TYR A 125 -3.14 12.16 -4.42
CA TYR A 125 -1.70 12.41 -4.35
C TYR A 125 -1.14 13.00 -5.64
N VAL A 126 -1.51 12.45 -6.80
CA VAL A 126 -1.07 12.98 -8.10
C VAL A 126 -1.61 14.40 -8.32
N ALA A 127 -2.85 14.69 -7.94
CA ALA A 127 -3.41 16.03 -8.02
C ALA A 127 -2.66 17.04 -7.13
N ARG A 128 -2.15 16.62 -5.96
CA ARG A 128 -1.27 17.48 -5.14
C ARG A 128 0.08 17.73 -5.81
N LEU A 129 0.64 16.73 -6.48
CA LEU A 129 1.95 16.82 -7.13
C LEU A 129 1.93 17.60 -8.45
N PHE A 130 0.86 17.49 -9.22
CA PHE A 130 0.75 17.98 -10.60
C PHE A 130 -0.44 18.91 -10.83
N GLY A 131 -1.00 19.50 -9.77
CA GLY A 131 -2.19 20.36 -9.86
C GLY A 131 -1.98 21.65 -10.66
N ASP A 132 -0.72 22.02 -10.94
CA ASP A 132 -0.34 23.10 -11.85
C ASP A 132 -0.48 22.71 -13.34
N ARG A 133 -0.51 21.41 -13.65
CA ARG A 133 -0.52 20.87 -15.02
C ARG A 133 -1.78 20.08 -15.35
N LEU A 134 -2.39 19.43 -14.37
CA LEU A 134 -3.45 18.44 -14.57
C LEU A 134 -4.64 18.71 -13.66
N THR A 135 -5.84 18.56 -14.19
CA THR A 135 -7.06 18.57 -13.35
C THR A 135 -7.20 17.27 -12.57
N VAL A 136 -8.01 17.28 -11.51
CA VAL A 136 -8.33 16.06 -10.73
C VAL A 136 -8.96 14.98 -11.61
N GLU A 137 -9.81 15.36 -12.56
CA GLU A 137 -10.46 14.43 -13.50
C GLU A 137 -9.45 13.77 -14.43
N GLU A 138 -8.53 14.56 -15.00
CA GLU A 138 -7.47 14.01 -15.84
C GLU A 138 -6.50 13.12 -15.03
N CYS A 139 -6.17 13.50 -13.79
CA CYS A 139 -5.39 12.67 -12.88
C CYS A 139 -6.09 11.32 -12.68
N ARG A 140 -7.40 11.32 -12.40
CA ARG A 140 -8.19 10.11 -12.21
C ARG A 140 -8.12 9.19 -13.43
N ALA A 141 -8.35 9.74 -14.63
CA ALA A 141 -8.29 8.98 -15.88
C ALA A 141 -6.92 8.32 -16.07
N ARG A 142 -5.84 9.07 -15.86
CA ARG A 142 -4.46 8.58 -15.98
C ARG A 142 -4.12 7.49 -14.96
N ILE A 143 -4.57 7.65 -13.72
CA ILE A 143 -4.32 6.67 -12.64
C ILE A 143 -5.00 5.33 -12.92
N LEU A 144 -6.17 5.34 -13.57
CA LEU A 144 -6.81 4.09 -14.01
C LEU A 144 -5.91 3.29 -14.96
N PHE A 145 -5.28 3.95 -15.94
CA PHE A 145 -4.34 3.30 -16.86
C PHE A 145 -3.05 2.85 -16.16
N ILE A 146 -2.53 3.64 -15.22
CA ILE A 146 -1.35 3.26 -14.44
C ILE A 146 -1.62 2.00 -13.61
N HIS A 147 -2.79 1.91 -12.96
CA HIS A 147 -3.16 0.67 -12.25
C HIS A 147 -3.44 -0.50 -13.20
N ALA A 148 -3.94 -0.27 -14.42
CA ALA A 148 -4.05 -1.32 -15.42
C ALA A 148 -2.66 -1.86 -15.83
N ALA A 149 -1.68 -0.97 -15.99
CA ALA A 149 -0.28 -1.35 -16.21
C ALA A 149 0.32 -2.09 -15.00
N MET A 150 0.00 -1.66 -13.77
CA MET A 150 0.41 -2.33 -12.52
C MET A 150 -0.17 -3.75 -12.44
N ASN A 151 -1.43 -3.91 -12.85
CA ASN A 151 -2.06 -5.23 -12.92
C ASN A 151 -1.32 -6.14 -13.91
N GLY A 152 -0.98 -5.63 -15.10
CA GLY A 152 -0.12 -6.35 -16.05
C GLY A 152 1.25 -6.72 -15.46
N TYR A 153 1.87 -5.81 -14.71
CA TYR A 153 3.12 -6.06 -13.99
C TYR A 153 3.00 -7.22 -13.00
N LEU A 154 1.94 -7.25 -12.19
CA LEU A 154 1.66 -8.31 -11.22
C LEU A 154 1.55 -9.69 -11.86
N PHE A 155 0.86 -9.79 -13.00
CA PHE A 155 0.74 -11.05 -13.75
C PHE A 155 2.07 -11.51 -14.35
N ALA A 156 2.86 -10.58 -14.90
CA ALA A 156 4.15 -10.90 -15.49
C ALA A 156 5.19 -11.30 -14.43
N PHE A 157 5.17 -10.67 -13.25
CA PHE A 157 6.15 -10.90 -12.19
C PHE A 157 6.27 -12.39 -11.80
N GLN A 158 5.16 -13.14 -11.82
CA GLN A 158 5.16 -14.55 -11.45
C GLN A 158 5.81 -15.47 -12.50
N GLN A 159 5.96 -15.01 -13.73
CA GLN A 159 6.40 -15.83 -14.87
C GLN A 159 7.80 -15.46 -15.38
N GLU A 160 8.23 -14.22 -15.15
CA GLU A 160 9.44 -13.66 -15.75
C GLU A 160 10.72 -13.92 -14.93
N ARG A 161 11.86 -14.10 -15.63
CA ARG A 161 13.20 -14.20 -15.00
C ARG A 161 13.65 -12.86 -14.44
N GLU A 162 14.60 -12.87 -13.51
CA GLU A 162 15.05 -11.66 -12.79
C GLU A 162 15.55 -10.51 -13.69
N ALA A 163 16.35 -10.82 -14.71
CA ALA A 163 16.81 -9.82 -15.68
C ALA A 163 15.64 -9.14 -16.43
N GLN A 164 14.60 -9.91 -16.77
CA GLN A 164 13.40 -9.42 -17.45
C GLN A 164 12.55 -8.57 -16.50
N ARG A 165 12.50 -8.91 -15.21
CA ARG A 165 11.81 -8.09 -14.18
C ARG A 165 12.43 -6.72 -14.02
N THR A 166 13.75 -6.62 -14.06
CA THR A 166 14.43 -5.30 -14.01
C THR A 166 14.02 -4.44 -15.19
N ALA A 167 14.09 -4.97 -16.42
CA ALA A 167 13.67 -4.23 -17.62
C ALA A 167 12.17 -3.86 -17.59
N LEU A 168 11.31 -4.77 -17.14
CA LEU A 168 9.88 -4.53 -16.99
C LEU A 168 9.59 -3.40 -15.99
N ARG A 169 10.32 -3.33 -14.89
CA ARG A 169 10.20 -2.26 -13.89
C ARG A 169 10.52 -0.89 -14.48
N GLN A 170 11.65 -0.80 -15.19
CA GLN A 170 12.05 0.45 -15.87
C GLN A 170 10.99 0.89 -16.88
N PHE A 171 10.47 -0.07 -17.65
CA PHE A 171 9.42 0.19 -18.63
C PHE A 171 8.12 0.66 -17.96
N PHE A 172 7.71 0.03 -16.86
CA PHE A 172 6.55 0.44 -16.08
C PHE A 172 6.70 1.87 -15.55
N LEU A 173 7.83 2.20 -14.90
CA LEU A 173 8.07 3.56 -14.39
C LEU A 173 8.06 4.60 -15.52
N SER A 174 8.76 4.33 -16.62
CA SER A 174 8.79 5.25 -17.77
C SER A 174 7.39 5.43 -18.40
N THR A 175 6.61 4.36 -18.49
CA THR A 175 5.25 4.39 -19.05
C THR A 175 4.29 5.15 -18.14
N SER A 176 4.35 4.94 -16.83
CA SER A 176 3.52 5.68 -15.87
C SER A 176 3.79 7.19 -15.92
N LEU A 177 5.06 7.59 -16.01
CA LEU A 177 5.43 9.00 -16.21
C LEU A 177 4.99 9.53 -17.58
N MET A 178 5.02 8.71 -18.63
CA MET A 178 4.48 9.07 -19.94
C MET A 178 2.97 9.31 -19.91
N ILE A 179 2.22 8.46 -19.22
CA ILE A 179 0.76 8.59 -19.04
C ILE A 179 0.40 9.91 -18.33
N LEU A 180 1.25 10.34 -17.40
CA LEU A 180 1.14 11.65 -16.74
C LEU A 180 1.54 12.84 -17.63
N GLY A 181 1.98 12.61 -18.86
CA GLY A 181 2.34 13.65 -19.82
C GLY A 181 3.76 14.21 -19.67
N LEU A 182 4.63 13.54 -18.93
CA LEU A 182 6.01 14.00 -18.73
C LEU A 182 6.84 13.82 -20.01
N SER A 183 7.79 14.73 -20.26
CA SER A 183 8.69 14.64 -21.40
C SER A 183 9.68 13.46 -21.27
N LYS A 184 10.24 12.98 -22.39
CA LYS A 184 11.31 11.96 -22.36
C LYS A 184 12.54 12.37 -21.53
N ALA A 185 12.79 13.67 -21.39
CA ALA A 185 13.89 14.17 -20.55
C ALA A 185 13.57 14.00 -19.06
N GLU A 186 12.37 14.43 -18.62
CA GLU A 186 11.89 14.25 -17.25
C GLU A 186 11.80 12.77 -16.87
N GLN A 187 11.21 11.94 -17.75
CA GLN A 187 11.13 10.48 -17.56
C GLN A 187 12.50 9.86 -17.30
N ARG A 188 13.48 10.10 -18.19
CA ARG A 188 14.83 9.54 -18.07
C ARG A 188 15.57 10.05 -16.84
N ALA A 189 15.39 11.32 -16.48
CA ALA A 189 16.02 11.88 -15.28
C ALA A 189 15.51 11.19 -14.01
N CYS A 190 14.19 11.08 -13.86
CA CYS A 190 13.61 10.46 -12.67
C CYS A 190 13.85 8.96 -12.61
N VAL A 191 13.70 8.21 -13.71
CA VAL A 191 13.95 6.76 -13.72
C VAL A 191 15.39 6.45 -13.29
N ARG A 192 16.39 7.18 -13.83
CA ARG A 192 17.79 7.00 -13.42
C ARG A 192 18.04 7.31 -11.95
N GLU A 193 17.41 8.36 -11.42
CA GLU A 193 17.52 8.71 -10.00
C GLU A 193 16.95 7.62 -9.10
N ILE A 194 15.77 7.10 -9.45
CA ILE A 194 15.10 6.04 -8.67
C ILE A 194 15.91 4.74 -8.72
N GLU A 195 16.46 4.39 -9.88
CA GLU A 195 17.35 3.23 -10.02
C GLU A 195 18.60 3.34 -9.18
N ALA A 196 19.26 4.50 -9.19
CA ALA A 196 20.46 4.74 -8.39
C ALA A 196 20.16 4.67 -6.88
N ALA A 197 18.92 4.93 -6.47
CA ALA A 197 18.47 4.87 -5.09
C ALA A 197 17.63 3.61 -4.77
N ARG A 198 17.66 2.58 -5.62
CA ARG A 198 16.77 1.41 -5.51
C ARG A 198 16.86 0.72 -4.15
N GLU A 199 18.07 0.41 -3.69
CA GLU A 199 18.28 -0.29 -2.41
C GLU A 199 17.76 0.53 -1.23
N LYS A 200 17.90 1.87 -1.28
CA LYS A 200 17.33 2.79 -0.30
C LYS A 200 15.81 2.70 -0.27
N TRP A 201 15.15 2.70 -1.44
CA TRP A 201 13.69 2.60 -1.53
C TRP A 201 13.18 1.23 -1.10
N GLN A 202 13.88 0.16 -1.45
CA GLN A 202 13.58 -1.18 -0.97
C GLN A 202 13.68 -1.27 0.56
N ALA A 203 14.73 -0.72 1.17
CA ALA A 203 14.89 -0.70 2.62
C ALA A 203 13.76 0.08 3.31
N LYS A 204 13.36 1.22 2.75
CA LYS A 204 12.23 2.02 3.25
C LYS A 204 10.89 1.30 3.12
N GLY A 205 10.64 0.64 1.99
CA GLY A 205 9.44 -0.18 1.81
C GLY A 205 9.38 -1.31 2.84
N ARG A 206 10.50 -2.00 3.11
CA ARG A 206 10.55 -3.02 4.18
C ARG A 206 10.28 -2.43 5.56
N GLN A 207 10.87 -1.27 5.88
CA GLN A 207 10.65 -0.62 7.17
C GLN A 207 9.18 -0.21 7.35
N LEU A 208 8.58 0.38 6.31
CA LEU A 208 7.16 0.76 6.31
C LEU A 208 6.26 -0.45 6.55
N LEU A 209 6.56 -1.59 5.91
CA LEU A 209 5.80 -2.82 6.11
C LEU A 209 6.02 -3.44 7.49
N ALA A 210 7.24 -3.40 8.03
CA ALA A 210 7.57 -3.95 9.34
C ALA A 210 6.89 -3.19 10.49
N GLN A 211 6.69 -1.87 10.35
CA GLN A 211 5.92 -1.06 11.30
C GLN A 211 4.46 -1.52 11.44
N LEU A 212 3.97 -2.37 10.53
CA LEU A 212 2.61 -2.90 10.56
C LEU A 212 2.51 -4.28 11.21
N THR A 213 3.63 -4.92 11.52
CA THR A 213 3.69 -6.30 12.03
C THR A 213 3.97 -6.35 13.54
N PHE A 214 4.10 -5.19 14.19
CA PHE A 214 4.63 -5.05 15.55
C PHE A 214 3.54 -5.23 16.63
N LEU A 215 2.89 -6.39 16.65
CA LEU A 215 2.19 -6.93 17.84
C LEU A 215 2.22 -8.47 17.92
N ALA A 216 2.79 -9.19 16.94
CA ALA A 216 2.84 -10.65 16.96
C ALA A 216 3.90 -11.23 17.93
N GLU A 217 4.87 -10.43 18.40
CA GLU A 217 5.96 -10.93 19.26
C GLU A 217 5.67 -10.81 20.77
N ASP A 218 4.69 -10.00 21.18
CA ASP A 218 4.37 -9.80 22.61
C ASP A 218 3.25 -10.71 23.14
N ALA A 219 2.62 -11.52 22.28
CA ALA A 219 1.47 -12.37 22.65
C ALA A 219 1.84 -13.83 23.03
N ASP A 220 3.09 -14.24 22.86
CA ASP A 220 3.54 -15.62 23.14
C ASP A 220 4.26 -15.78 24.51
N ASP A 221 4.49 -14.70 25.27
CA ASP A 221 5.16 -14.76 26.58
C ASP A 221 4.20 -14.90 27.79
N GLU A 222 2.88 -14.97 27.56
CA GLU A 222 1.86 -15.20 28.63
C GLU A 222 1.13 -16.55 28.54
N LYS A 223 1.74 -17.57 27.91
CA LYS A 223 1.23 -18.96 28.02
C LYS A 223 2.21 -19.93 28.67
N GLY A 224 2.16 -19.91 30.01
CA GLY A 224 2.10 -21.12 30.84
C GLY A 224 3.34 -21.44 31.68
N PRO A 225 3.20 -22.29 32.73
CA PRO A 225 2.08 -23.20 32.93
C PRO A 225 1.33 -23.00 34.27
N ASP A 226 0.00 -23.06 34.20
CA ASP A 226 -0.79 -23.51 35.34
C ASP A 226 -0.64 -25.03 35.48
N GLU A 227 -0.20 -25.39 36.69
CA GLU A 227 -0.56 -26.57 37.49
C GLU A 227 -0.13 -27.97 37.00
N PRO A 228 0.12 -28.85 37.99
CA PRO A 228 -0.99 -29.61 38.58
C PRO A 228 -1.30 -29.30 40.05
#